data_AF-A0A830FKR4-F1
#
_entry.id   AF-A0A830FKR4-F1
#
_cell.length_a   1.000
_cell.length_b   1.000
_cell.length_c   1.000
_cell.angle_alpha   90.00
_cell.angle_beta   90.00
_cell.angle_gamma   90.00
#
_symmetry.space_group_name_H-M   'P 1'
#
loop_
_entity.id
_entity.type
_entity.pdbx_description
1 polymer ?
#
loop_
_entity_poly.entity_id
_entity_poly.type
_entity_poly.pdbx_seq_one_letter_code
_entity_poly.pdbx_strand_id
1 'polypeptide(L)'
;MELKIRIKQAVPLAILYEADNHKIKGKTRLQKLSFLAQKRIEEEEGDISLYEFIGHNHGPFSKEVLEDLEMYERRGLVKIERVPTFSGNHRVDYSLTSDGVDVFEDLLEANDTAERIAEVASGVIREYNGLSIRGLMDHVYDAYPQFKQNSVHY
;
A
#
# COMPACT_ATOMS: atom_id res chain seq x y z
N MET A 1 -0.84 -22.92 -12.76
CA MET A 1 0.39 -22.33 -12.19
C MET A 1 0.00 -21.79 -10.83
N GLU A 2 0.41 -22.45 -9.75
CA GLU A 2 0.05 -22.07 -8.38
C GLU A 2 0.67 -20.70 -8.06
N LEU A 3 -0.16 -19.72 -7.73
CA LEU A 3 0.28 -18.36 -7.48
C LEU A 3 0.90 -18.28 -6.08
N LYS A 4 2.23 -18.38 -5.98
CA LYS A 4 2.91 -18.25 -4.69
C LYS A 4 3.11 -16.76 -4.35
N ILE A 5 2.12 -16.15 -3.72
CA ILE A 5 2.25 -14.82 -3.09
C ILE A 5 3.13 -14.99 -1.83
N ARG A 6 4.21 -14.22 -1.72
CA ARG A 6 5.02 -14.18 -0.49
C ARG A 6 4.25 -13.41 0.58
N ILE A 7 4.48 -13.66 1.86
CA ILE A 7 3.70 -12.98 2.90
C ILE A 7 3.82 -11.45 2.83
N LYS A 8 5.00 -10.91 2.51
CA LYS A 8 5.17 -9.46 2.31
C LYS A 8 4.32 -8.88 1.18
N GLN A 9 4.10 -9.68 0.14
CA GLN A 9 3.31 -9.32 -1.03
C GLN A 9 1.82 -9.15 -0.68
N ALA A 10 1.36 -9.66 0.46
CA ALA A 10 0.00 -9.44 0.94
C ALA A 10 -0.30 -7.98 1.31
N VAL A 11 0.68 -7.19 1.80
CA VAL A 11 0.42 -5.83 2.31
C VAL A 11 -0.20 -4.89 1.26
N PRO A 12 0.35 -4.69 0.05
CA PRO A 12 -0.28 -3.84 -0.95
C PRO A 12 -1.61 -4.38 -1.47
N LEU A 13 -1.81 -5.71 -1.48
CA LEU A 13 -3.10 -6.31 -1.84
C LEU A 13 -4.14 -6.06 -0.74
N ALA A 14 -3.79 -6.24 0.53
CA ALA A 14 -4.64 -5.96 1.69
C ALA A 14 -5.08 -4.50 1.72
N ILE A 15 -4.15 -3.56 1.46
CA ILE A 15 -4.49 -2.13 1.35
C ILE A 15 -5.51 -1.87 0.23
N LEU A 16 -5.37 -2.52 -0.93
CA LEU A 16 -6.33 -2.38 -2.02
C LEU A 16 -7.65 -3.07 -1.68
N TYR A 17 -7.61 -4.26 -1.09
CA TYR A 17 -8.79 -5.04 -0.70
C TYR A 17 -9.64 -4.29 0.33
N GLU A 18 -9.03 -3.67 1.33
CA GLU A 18 -9.75 -2.93 2.37
C GLU A 18 -10.18 -1.52 1.93
N ALA A 19 -9.59 -0.98 0.86
CA ALA A 19 -9.92 0.37 0.37
C ALA A 19 -11.33 0.47 -0.21
N ASP A 20 -11.93 1.66 -0.13
CA ASP A 20 -13.23 1.95 -0.73
C ASP A 20 -13.27 1.59 -2.22
N ASN A 21 -14.19 0.70 -2.61
CA ASN A 21 -14.32 0.16 -3.98
C ASN A 21 -13.03 -0.50 -4.51
N HIS A 22 -12.25 -1.08 -3.60
CA HIS A 22 -10.95 -1.67 -3.84
C HIS A 22 -9.95 -0.77 -4.60
N LYS A 23 -10.03 0.55 -4.40
CA LYS A 23 -9.30 1.53 -5.19
C LYS A 23 -8.55 2.55 -4.34
N ILE A 24 -7.26 2.69 -4.63
CA ILE A 24 -6.42 3.77 -4.09
C ILE A 24 -6.06 4.75 -5.20
N LYS A 25 -6.39 6.01 -4.97
CA LYS A 25 -6.09 7.12 -5.88
C LYS A 25 -4.73 7.73 -5.54
N GLY A 26 -3.76 7.58 -6.43
CA GLY A 26 -2.42 8.12 -6.30
C GLY A 26 -1.38 7.18 -5.68
N LYS A 27 -0.28 6.99 -6.42
CA LYS A 27 0.93 6.27 -6.00
C LYS A 27 1.46 6.66 -4.63
N THR A 28 1.55 7.96 -4.31
CA THR A 28 2.06 8.41 -3.01
C THR A 28 1.17 7.94 -1.87
N ARG A 29 -0.16 7.97 -2.05
CA ARG A 29 -1.10 7.50 -1.04
C ARG A 29 -0.90 6.01 -0.76
N LEU A 30 -0.86 5.20 -1.81
CA LEU A 30 -0.65 3.75 -1.67
C LEU A 30 0.64 3.45 -0.90
N GLN A 31 1.74 4.12 -1.26
CA GLN A 31 3.02 3.99 -0.57
C GLN A 31 2.94 4.33 0.92
N LYS A 32 2.16 5.34 1.31
CA LYS A 32 1.99 5.72 2.72
C LYS A 32 1.11 4.76 3.49
N LEU A 33 0.02 4.32 2.88
CA LEU A 33 -0.86 3.35 3.52
C LEU A 33 -0.14 2.01 3.72
N SER A 34 0.61 1.53 2.72
CA SER A 34 1.43 0.33 2.86
C SER A 34 2.53 0.49 3.93
N PHE A 35 3.18 1.65 4.01
CA PHE A 35 4.16 1.95 5.05
C PHE A 35 3.53 1.90 6.46
N LEU A 36 2.40 2.58 6.67
CA LEU A 36 1.71 2.61 7.96
C LEU A 36 1.22 1.23 8.39
N ALA A 37 0.69 0.43 7.45
CA ALA A 37 0.31 -0.95 7.72
C ALA A 37 1.52 -1.80 8.14
N GLN A 38 2.63 -1.70 7.42
CA GLN A 38 3.86 -2.38 7.81
C GLN A 38 4.33 -1.97 9.21
N LYS A 39 4.28 -0.67 9.55
CA LYS A 39 4.70 -0.21 10.89
C LYS A 39 3.84 -0.77 12.01
N ARG A 40 2.52 -0.88 11.81
CA ARG A 40 1.64 -1.55 12.79
C ARG A 40 1.95 -3.04 12.91
N ILE A 41 2.19 -3.73 11.80
CA ILE A 41 2.59 -5.15 11.81
C ILE A 41 3.91 -5.33 12.58
N GLU A 42 4.90 -4.47 12.34
CA GLU A 42 6.19 -4.49 13.05
C GLU A 42 6.03 -4.23 14.56
N GLU A 43 5.08 -3.37 14.95
CA GLU A 43 4.77 -3.08 16.36
C GLU A 43 4.05 -4.25 17.06
N GLU A 44 3.16 -4.96 16.35
CA GLU A 44 2.35 -6.06 16.91
C GLU A 44 3.10 -7.40 16.93
N GLU A 45 3.83 -7.73 15.87
CA GLU A 45 4.42 -9.05 15.66
C GLU A 45 5.96 -9.06 15.74
N GLY A 46 6.59 -7.88 15.94
CA GLY A 46 8.04 -7.71 15.99
C GLY A 46 8.69 -7.54 14.61
N ASP A 47 10.01 -7.78 14.52
CA ASP A 47 10.81 -7.48 13.32
C ASP A 47 10.54 -8.46 12.15
N ILE A 48 9.37 -8.36 11.54
CA ILE A 48 9.02 -9.05 10.30
C ILE A 48 9.58 -8.23 9.14
N SER A 49 10.62 -8.77 8.49
CA SER A 49 11.20 -8.16 7.29
C SER A 49 10.22 -8.24 6.11
N LEU A 50 9.47 -7.15 5.90
CA LEU A 50 8.53 -6.99 4.80
C LEU A 50 9.18 -6.21 3.64
N TYR A 51 8.90 -4.91 3.54
CA TYR A 51 9.45 -4.02 2.52
C TYR A 51 10.50 -3.08 3.08
N GLU A 52 11.55 -2.82 2.31
CA GLU A 52 12.49 -1.75 2.61
C GLU A 52 11.86 -0.39 2.25
N PHE A 53 11.71 0.48 3.25
CA PHE A 53 11.27 1.86 3.08
C PHE A 53 12.42 2.83 3.35
N ILE A 54 12.75 3.65 2.35
CA ILE A 54 13.77 4.69 2.41
C ILE A 54 13.15 6.09 2.39
N GLY A 55 13.85 7.08 2.94
CA GLY A 55 13.42 8.48 2.85
C GLY A 55 13.54 9.02 1.42
N HIS A 56 12.44 9.54 0.88
CA HIS A 56 12.35 10.15 -0.44
C HIS A 56 11.68 11.55 -0.35
N ASN A 57 11.56 12.25 -1.48
CA ASN A 57 10.94 13.59 -1.60
C ASN A 57 9.58 13.75 -0.90
N HIS A 58 8.83 12.66 -0.71
CA HIS A 58 7.54 12.65 -0.03
C HIS A 58 7.56 11.63 1.09
N GLY A 59 8.60 11.55 1.91
CA GLY A 59 8.69 10.59 3.03
C GLY A 59 8.96 9.15 2.60
N PRO A 60 8.54 8.13 3.37
CA PRO A 60 8.94 6.74 3.19
C PRO A 60 8.49 6.14 1.84
N PHE A 61 9.41 5.58 1.10
CA PHE A 61 9.15 5.01 -0.21
C PHE A 61 9.80 3.64 -0.33
N SER A 62 9.05 2.68 -0.88
CA SER A 62 9.56 1.36 -1.21
C SER A 62 9.41 1.11 -2.72
N LYS A 63 10.54 0.81 -3.37
CA LYS A 63 10.57 0.39 -4.78
C LYS A 63 9.91 -0.98 -4.95
N GLU A 64 10.14 -1.88 -4.00
CA GLU A 64 9.60 -3.25 -4.01
C GLU A 64 8.07 -3.26 -4.03
N VAL A 65 7.41 -2.36 -3.29
CA VAL A 65 5.94 -2.22 -3.34
C VAL A 65 5.46 -1.92 -4.77
N LEU A 66 6.19 -1.08 -5.53
CA LEU A 66 5.82 -0.81 -6.93
C LEU A 66 6.08 -2.01 -7.84
N GLU A 67 7.22 -2.67 -7.66
CA GLU A 67 7.57 -3.85 -8.46
C GLU A 67 6.54 -4.97 -8.27
N ASP A 68 6.04 -5.14 -7.05
CA ASP A 68 4.98 -6.09 -6.73
C ASP A 68 3.63 -5.66 -7.35
N LEU A 69 3.25 -4.39 -7.30
CA LEU A 69 2.03 -3.88 -7.96
C LEU A 69 2.09 -4.04 -9.49
N GLU A 70 3.24 -3.76 -10.11
CA GLU A 70 3.46 -3.99 -11.53
C GLU A 70 3.43 -5.48 -11.88
N MET A 71 3.93 -6.35 -10.98
CA MET A 71 3.80 -7.79 -11.12
C MET A 71 2.33 -8.23 -11.04
N TYR A 72 1.55 -7.68 -10.12
CA TYR A 72 0.12 -7.96 -10.01
C TYR A 72 -0.65 -7.50 -11.23
N GLU A 73 -0.29 -6.36 -11.81
CA GLU A 73 -0.87 -5.90 -13.07
C GLU A 73 -0.60 -6.85 -14.22
N ARG A 74 0.65 -7.29 -14.40
CA ARG A 74 0.99 -8.29 -15.42
C ARG A 74 0.26 -9.61 -15.23
N ARG A 75 -0.19 -9.89 -14.01
CA ARG A 75 -0.95 -11.10 -13.63
C ARG A 75 -2.45 -10.90 -13.63
N GLY A 76 -2.95 -9.70 -13.93
CA GLY A 76 -4.38 -9.39 -13.96
C GLY A 76 -5.04 -9.19 -12.58
N LEU A 77 -4.27 -9.14 -11.49
CA LEU A 77 -4.81 -9.00 -10.13
C LEU A 77 -5.06 -7.54 -9.74
N VAL A 78 -4.29 -6.62 -10.31
CA VAL A 78 -4.41 -5.18 -10.06
C VAL A 78 -4.48 -4.45 -11.39
N LYS A 79 -5.33 -3.44 -11.49
CA LYS A 79 -5.36 -2.52 -12.62
C LYS A 79 -4.62 -1.23 -12.24
N ILE A 80 -3.65 -0.80 -13.06
CA ILE A 80 -2.96 0.48 -12.88
C ILE A 80 -3.43 1.47 -13.96
N GLU A 81 -4.00 2.59 -13.54
CA GLU A 81 -4.56 3.60 -14.44
C GLU A 81 -3.81 4.94 -14.31
N ARG A 82 -3.41 5.51 -15.45
CA ARG A 82 -2.89 6.89 -15.51
C ARG A 82 -4.03 7.84 -15.80
N VAL A 83 -4.40 8.64 -14.80
CA VAL A 83 -5.50 9.60 -14.85
C VAL A 83 -4.92 11.01 -15.04
N PRO A 84 -5.28 11.74 -16.12
CA PRO A 84 -4.84 13.12 -16.32
C PRO A 84 -5.27 14.02 -15.15
N THR A 85 -4.39 14.92 -14.75
CA THR A 85 -4.68 15.98 -13.77
C THR A 85 -4.90 17.30 -14.47
N PHE A 86 -5.54 18.25 -13.79
CA PHE A 86 -5.79 19.60 -14.33
C PHE A 86 -4.51 20.33 -14.73
N SER A 87 -3.38 20.02 -14.09
CA SER A 87 -2.05 20.57 -14.39
C SER A 87 -1.35 19.95 -15.61
N GLY A 88 -1.99 19.02 -16.32
CA GLY A 88 -1.38 18.29 -17.46
C GLY A 88 -0.46 17.13 -17.04
N ASN A 89 -0.32 16.88 -15.73
CA ASN A 89 0.38 15.71 -15.21
C ASN A 89 -0.55 14.48 -15.18
N HIS A 90 -0.02 13.34 -14.73
CA HIS A 90 -0.80 12.11 -14.54
C HIS A 90 -0.74 11.65 -13.09
N ARG A 91 -1.90 11.31 -12.53
CA ARG A 91 -2.02 10.55 -11.29
C ARG A 91 -2.07 9.06 -11.63
N VAL A 92 -1.37 8.24 -10.86
CA VAL A 92 -1.42 6.78 -11.01
C VAL A 92 -2.37 6.22 -9.95
N ASP A 93 -3.46 5.59 -10.38
CA ASP A 93 -4.47 4.96 -9.54
C ASP A 93 -4.35 3.44 -9.64
N TYR A 94 -4.66 2.74 -8.55
CA TYR A 94 -4.55 1.29 -8.42
C TYR A 94 -5.91 0.76 -7.99
N SER A 95 -6.40 -0.29 -8.67
CA SER A 95 -7.65 -0.96 -8.30
C SER A 95 -7.44 -2.47 -8.27
N LEU A 96 -7.93 -3.15 -7.24
CA LEU A 96 -8.00 -4.61 -7.25
C LEU A 96 -9.03 -5.05 -8.31
N THR A 97 -8.70 -6.09 -9.09
CA THR A 97 -9.65 -6.69 -10.05
C THR A 97 -10.50 -7.74 -9.35
N SER A 98 -11.53 -8.28 -10.03
CA SER A 98 -12.28 -9.44 -9.52
C SER A 98 -11.35 -10.61 -9.23
N ASP A 99 -10.48 -10.95 -10.18
CA ASP A 99 -9.53 -12.04 -10.04
C ASP A 99 -8.53 -11.77 -8.91
N GLY A 100 -8.20 -10.49 -8.67
CA GLY A 100 -7.38 -10.06 -7.55
C GLY A 100 -8.08 -10.21 -6.20
N VAL A 101 -9.39 -9.99 -6.15
CA VAL A 101 -10.23 -10.24 -4.96
C VAL A 101 -10.24 -11.73 -4.66
N ASP A 102 -10.64 -12.57 -5.63
CA ASP A 102 -10.74 -14.03 -5.46
C ASP A 102 -9.40 -14.63 -4.98
N VAL A 103 -8.29 -14.24 -5.62
CA VAL A 103 -6.94 -14.70 -5.24
C VAL A 103 -6.53 -14.24 -3.84
N PHE A 104 -6.96 -13.04 -3.43
CA PHE A 104 -6.63 -12.54 -2.10
C PHE A 104 -7.50 -13.24 -1.03
N GLU A 105 -8.78 -13.48 -1.30
CA GLU A 105 -9.65 -14.28 -0.43
C GLU A 105 -9.12 -15.70 -0.22
N ASP A 106 -8.71 -16.39 -1.30
CA ASP A 106 -8.04 -17.70 -1.22
C ASP A 106 -6.78 -17.66 -0.32
N LEU A 107 -6.02 -16.55 -0.37
CA LEU A 107 -4.84 -16.34 0.46
C LEU A 107 -5.21 -16.14 1.94
N LEU A 108 -6.30 -15.42 2.22
CA LEU A 108 -6.81 -15.21 3.59
C LEU A 108 -7.23 -16.55 4.19
N GLU A 109 -7.98 -17.37 3.44
CA GLU A 109 -8.41 -18.69 3.91
C GLU A 109 -7.26 -19.67 4.17
N ALA A 110 -6.18 -19.55 3.40
CA ALA A 110 -5.03 -20.45 3.48
C ALA A 110 -3.92 -20.00 4.44
N ASN A 111 -3.96 -18.77 4.96
CA ASN A 111 -2.84 -18.18 5.70
C ASN A 111 -3.26 -17.17 6.78
N ASP A 112 -3.21 -17.60 8.05
CA ASP A 112 -3.51 -16.76 9.22
C ASP A 112 -2.68 -15.45 9.28
N THR A 113 -1.44 -15.44 8.79
CA THR A 113 -0.64 -14.21 8.74
C THR A 113 -1.20 -13.23 7.71
N ALA A 114 -1.75 -13.72 6.59
CA ALA A 114 -2.41 -12.85 5.61
C ALA A 114 -3.70 -12.25 6.17
N GLU A 115 -4.47 -13.04 6.93
CA GLU A 115 -5.66 -12.55 7.66
C GLU A 115 -5.30 -11.40 8.60
N ARG A 116 -4.28 -11.57 9.45
CA ARG A 116 -3.77 -10.49 10.33
C ARG A 116 -3.34 -9.25 9.55
N ILE A 117 -2.64 -9.44 8.43
CA ILE A 117 -2.24 -8.32 7.57
C ILE A 117 -3.47 -7.57 7.03
N ALA A 118 -4.54 -8.27 6.66
CA ALA A 118 -5.80 -7.66 6.24
C ALA A 118 -6.48 -6.90 7.38
N GLU A 119 -6.50 -7.44 8.60
CA GLU A 119 -7.03 -6.74 9.78
C GLU A 119 -6.28 -5.43 10.05
N VAL A 120 -4.94 -5.45 10.02
CA VAL A 120 -4.12 -4.24 10.17
C VAL A 120 -4.37 -3.26 9.04
N ALA A 121 -4.43 -3.74 7.79
CA ALA A 121 -4.75 -2.91 6.63
C ALA A 121 -6.13 -2.25 6.78
N SER A 122 -7.13 -2.98 7.27
CA SER A 122 -8.48 -2.46 7.52
C SER A 122 -8.45 -1.30 8.51
N GLY A 123 -7.70 -1.45 9.62
CA GLY A 123 -7.47 -0.39 10.60
C GLY A 123 -6.79 0.84 10.01
N VAL A 124 -5.78 0.64 9.17
CA VAL A 124 -5.06 1.73 8.48
C VAL A 124 -5.96 2.45 7.48
N ILE A 125 -6.77 1.73 6.69
CA ILE A 125 -7.70 2.33 5.74
C ILE A 125 -8.75 3.17 6.48
N ARG A 126 -9.37 2.61 7.54
CA ARG A 126 -10.40 3.31 8.33
C ARG A 126 -9.87 4.62 8.91
N GLU A 127 -8.62 4.65 9.36
CA GLU A 127 -8.05 5.83 10.00
C GLU A 127 -7.52 6.87 9.01
N TYR A 128 -6.88 6.43 7.92
CA TYR A 128 -6.03 7.31 7.11
C TYR A 128 -6.49 7.51 5.67
N ASN A 129 -7.36 6.64 5.13
CA ASN A 129 -7.73 6.72 3.71
C ASN A 129 -8.49 8.02 3.37
N GLY A 130 -9.29 8.52 4.33
CA GLY A 130 -10.03 9.78 4.20
C GLY A 130 -9.18 11.04 4.31
N LEU A 131 -7.93 10.96 4.77
CA LEU A 131 -7.06 12.13 4.88
C LEU A 131 -6.69 12.66 3.50
N SER A 132 -6.50 13.98 3.37
CA SER A 132 -5.85 14.55 2.18
C SER A 132 -4.43 14.00 2.04
N ILE A 133 -3.85 14.06 0.84
CA ILE A 133 -2.47 13.56 0.65
C ILE A 133 -1.50 14.32 1.57
N ARG A 134 -1.71 15.62 1.75
CA ARG A 134 -0.92 16.44 2.68
C ARG A 134 -1.11 16.00 4.13
N GLY A 135 -2.34 15.76 4.58
CA GLY A 135 -2.60 15.28 5.94
C GLY A 135 -1.97 13.91 6.22
N LEU A 136 -2.01 13.01 5.24
CA LEU A 136 -1.33 11.71 5.35
C LEU A 136 0.19 11.86 5.44
N MET A 137 0.75 12.80 4.66
CA MET A 137 2.17 13.13 4.70
C MET A 137 2.59 13.74 6.03
N ASP A 138 1.83 14.71 6.54
CA ASP A 138 2.09 15.39 7.81
C ASP A 138 2.07 14.38 8.96
N HIS A 139 1.06 13.49 9.01
CA HIS A 139 1.01 12.41 9.97
C HIS A 139 2.27 11.52 9.93
N VAL A 140 2.69 11.09 8.73
CA VAL A 140 3.89 10.26 8.58
C VAL A 140 5.15 10.98 9.05
N TYR A 141 5.28 12.29 8.85
CA TYR A 141 6.43 13.04 9.33
C TYR A 141 6.42 13.27 10.83
N ASP A 142 5.24 13.46 11.43
CA ASP A 142 5.11 13.65 12.87
C ASP A 142 5.38 12.35 13.62
N ALA A 143 4.87 11.23 13.12
CA ALA A 143 5.09 9.90 13.71
C ALA A 143 6.47 9.32 13.40
N TYR A 144 7.04 9.62 12.22
CA TYR A 144 8.33 9.08 11.78
C TYR A 144 9.26 10.18 11.23
N PRO A 145 9.81 11.05 12.11
CA PRO A 145 10.60 12.22 11.73
C PRO A 145 11.85 11.91 10.88
N GLN A 146 12.40 10.71 10.97
CA GLN A 146 13.55 10.27 10.17
C GLN A 146 13.26 10.33 8.66
N PHE A 147 12.00 10.20 8.24
CA PHE A 147 11.64 10.30 6.82
C PHE A 147 11.41 11.74 6.34
N LYS A 148 11.46 12.72 7.25
CA LYS A 148 11.31 14.14 6.91
C LYS A 148 12.56 14.73 6.24
N GLN A 149 13.75 14.28 6.62
CA GLN A 149 15.02 14.91 6.21
C GLN A 149 15.29 14.91 4.69
N ASN A 150 14.64 14.03 3.93
CA ASN A 150 14.82 13.91 2.48
C ASN A 150 13.63 14.47 1.67
N SER A 151 12.72 15.21 2.30
CA SER A 151 11.46 15.60 1.67
C SER A 151 11.49 17.00 1.05
N VAL A 152 10.94 17.14 -0.16
CA VAL A 152 10.77 18.41 -0.87
C VAL A 152 9.36 18.92 -0.61
N HIS A 153 9.24 20.13 -0.07
CA HIS A 153 7.96 20.81 0.13
C HIS A 153 7.62 21.66 -1.12
N TYR A 154 6.39 21.55 -1.61
CA TYR A 154 5.84 22.36 -2.70
C TYR A 154 4.88 23.42 -2.16
#